data_AF-A0AAX2A0A1-F1
#
_entry.id   AF-A0AAX2A0A1-F1
#
_cell.length_a   1.000
_cell.length_b   1.000
_cell.length_c   1.000
_cell.angle_alpha   90.00
_cell.angle_beta   90.00
_cell.angle_gamma   90.00
#
_symmetry.space_group_name_H-M   'P 1'
#
loop_
_entity.id
_entity.type
_entity.pdbx_description
1 polymer ?
#
loop_
_entity_poly.entity_id
_entity_poly.type
_entity_poly.pdbx_seq_one_letter_code
_entity_poly.pdbx_strand_id
1 'polypeptide(L)'
;MSKSIPNVDWANQLESVIRQFVKEKLELIMREEIKHFLEIEQADTSNMRNGYYQRNLDTQYGRIEGLLVPRDRNGEFQTQLFAPYQRHTGWLEEAVIKMYQSGMSTREIGKFI
;
A
#
# COMPACT_ATOMS: atom_id res chain seq x y z
N MET A 1 6.39 -34.50 -23.53
CA MET A 1 6.13 -33.17 -24.14
C MET A 1 6.04 -32.16 -23.00
N SER A 2 7.16 -31.53 -22.63
CA SER A 2 7.15 -30.45 -21.64
C SER A 2 6.48 -29.24 -22.28
N LYS A 3 5.26 -28.93 -21.85
CA LYS A 3 4.66 -27.64 -22.15
C LYS A 3 5.45 -26.63 -21.32
N SER A 4 6.41 -25.95 -21.94
CA SER A 4 7.01 -24.75 -21.37
C SER A 4 5.88 -23.78 -21.09
N ILE A 5 5.70 -23.41 -19.82
CA ILE A 5 4.82 -22.32 -19.43
C ILE A 5 5.30 -21.11 -20.26
N PRO A 6 4.44 -20.48 -21.08
CA PRO A 6 4.86 -19.30 -21.83
C PRO A 6 5.37 -18.27 -20.83
N ASN A 7 6.62 -17.83 -21.01
CA ASN A 7 7.40 -17.02 -20.06
C ASN A 7 6.65 -15.76 -19.55
N VAL A 8 5.70 -15.26 -20.33
CA VAL A 8 4.88 -14.08 -20.03
C VAL A 8 3.80 -14.35 -18.97
N ASP A 9 3.28 -15.58 -18.88
CA ASP A 9 2.21 -15.94 -17.93
C ASP A 9 2.75 -16.06 -16.49
N TRP A 10 3.94 -16.64 -16.34
CA TRP A 10 4.63 -16.77 -15.05
C TRP A 10 4.90 -15.41 -14.38
N ALA A 11 5.41 -14.43 -15.14
CA ALA A 11 5.77 -13.12 -14.59
C ALA A 11 4.53 -12.38 -14.05
N ASN A 12 3.44 -12.38 -14.82
CA ASN A 12 2.17 -11.78 -14.40
C ASN A 12 1.57 -12.49 -13.17
N GLN A 13 1.67 -13.83 -13.12
CA GLN A 13 1.23 -14.59 -11.95
C GLN A 13 2.06 -14.25 -10.71
N LEU A 14 3.39 -14.15 -10.85
CA LEU A 14 4.28 -13.76 -9.77
C LEU A 14 3.96 -12.36 -9.25
N GLU A 15 3.78 -11.38 -10.13
CA GLU A 15 3.38 -10.01 -9.76
C GLU A 15 2.05 -10.00 -9.00
N SER A 16 1.06 -10.76 -9.46
CA SER A 16 -0.22 -10.86 -8.77
C SER A 16 -0.08 -11.47 -7.38
N VAL A 17 0.74 -12.51 -7.22
CA VAL A 17 1.00 -13.15 -5.92
C VAL A 17 1.72 -12.20 -4.98
N ILE A 18 2.75 -11.49 -5.45
CA ILE A 18 3.47 -10.48 -4.65
C ILE A 18 2.49 -9.39 -4.19
N ARG A 19 1.67 -8.86 -5.10
CA ARG A 19 0.70 -7.82 -4.79
C ARG A 19 -0.31 -8.27 -3.75
N GLN A 20 -0.82 -9.50 -3.87
CA GLN A 20 -1.75 -10.08 -2.91
C GLN A 20 -1.09 -10.30 -1.55
N PHE A 21 0.14 -10.83 -1.53
CA PHE A 21 0.92 -10.99 -0.30
C PHE A 21 1.14 -9.66 0.41
N VAL A 22 1.57 -8.62 -0.33
CA VAL A 22 1.78 -7.27 0.24
C VAL A 22 0.47 -6.72 0.80
N LYS A 23 -0.65 -6.84 0.07
CA LYS A 23 -1.98 -6.44 0.56
C LYS A 23 -2.31 -7.09 1.89
N GLU A 24 -2.20 -8.41 1.96
CA GLU A 24 -2.52 -9.18 3.17
C GLU A 24 -1.65 -8.79 4.36
N LYS A 25 -0.35 -8.53 4.12
CA LYS A 25 0.57 -8.10 5.17
C LYS A 25 0.29 -6.67 5.64
N LEU A 26 -0.01 -5.73 4.74
CA LEU A 26 -0.43 -4.38 5.13
C LEU A 26 -1.70 -4.42 5.99
N GLU A 27 -2.70 -5.19 5.58
CA GLU A 27 -3.93 -5.38 6.35
C GLU A 27 -3.70 -6.06 7.69
N LEU A 28 -2.75 -7.00 7.78
CA LEU A 28 -2.34 -7.60 9.05
C LEU A 28 -1.69 -6.58 9.98
N ILE A 29 -0.72 -5.80 9.48
CA ILE A 29 -0.02 -4.81 10.30
C ILE A 29 -1.02 -3.78 10.84
N MET A 30 -1.88 -3.21 9.99
CA MET A 30 -2.87 -2.22 10.44
C MET A 30 -3.88 -2.80 11.44
N ARG A 31 -4.21 -4.10 11.34
CA ARG A 31 -5.07 -4.78 12.31
C ARG A 31 -4.43 -4.86 13.69
N GLU A 32 -3.13 -5.11 13.76
CA GLU A 32 -2.39 -5.12 15.02
C GLU A 32 -2.18 -3.69 15.55
N GLU A 33 -1.90 -2.71 14.67
CA GLU A 33 -1.78 -1.30 15.05
C GLU A 33 -3.06 -0.77 15.72
N ILE A 34 -4.23 -0.98 15.11
CA ILE A 34 -5.49 -0.49 15.71
C ILE A 34 -5.81 -1.21 17.02
N LYS A 35 -5.44 -2.49 17.14
CA LYS A 35 -5.63 -3.25 18.38
C LYS A 35 -4.78 -2.64 19.49
N HIS A 36 -3.51 -2.40 19.21
CA HIS A 36 -2.59 -1.74 20.14
C HIS A 36 -3.06 -0.33 20.51
N PHE A 37 -3.48 0.47 19.53
CA PHE A 37 -4.04 1.81 19.74
C PHE A 37 -5.24 1.77 20.71
N LEU A 38 -6.18 0.84 20.51
CA LEU A 38 -7.35 0.71 21.37
C LEU A 38 -7.02 0.20 22.77
N GLU A 39 -6.10 -0.76 22.89
CA GLU A 39 -5.72 -1.37 24.17
C GLU A 39 -4.82 -0.49 25.04
N ILE A 40 -4.01 0.39 24.44
CA ILE A 40 -3.02 1.18 25.16
C ILE A 40 -3.36 2.67 25.18
N GLU A 41 -3.63 3.28 24.02
CA GLU A 41 -3.82 4.73 23.92
C GLU A 41 -5.26 5.15 24.26
N GLN A 42 -6.23 4.27 24.07
CA GLN A 42 -7.66 4.54 24.24
C GLN A 42 -8.33 3.66 25.32
N ALA A 43 -7.53 3.02 26.18
CA ALA A 43 -7.98 2.02 27.15
C ALA A 43 -9.11 2.53 28.08
N ASP A 44 -9.02 3.79 28.51
CA ASP A 44 -9.96 4.41 29.45
C ASP A 44 -11.12 5.16 28.74
N THR A 45 -11.28 4.93 27.44
CA THR A 45 -12.30 5.61 26.63
C THR A 45 -13.40 4.66 26.18
N SER A 46 -14.52 5.20 25.70
CA SER A 46 -15.56 4.39 25.03
C SER A 46 -15.23 4.12 23.55
N ASN A 47 -13.99 4.37 23.11
CA ASN A 47 -13.61 4.19 21.72
C ASN A 47 -13.56 2.70 21.37
N MET A 48 -13.99 2.39 20.16
CA MET A 48 -14.09 1.01 19.68
C MET A 48 -13.84 0.97 18.19
N ARG A 49 -13.39 -0.18 17.71
CA ARG A 49 -13.25 -0.44 16.28
C ARG A 49 -14.60 -0.30 15.57
N ASN A 50 -14.63 0.43 14.46
CA ASN A 50 -15.83 0.70 13.66
C ASN A 50 -15.67 0.24 12.20
N GLY A 51 -15.29 -1.04 12.04
CA GLY A 51 -15.13 -1.69 10.74
C GLY A 51 -13.89 -1.22 9.97
N TYR A 52 -14.03 -1.13 8.65
CA TYR A 52 -12.98 -0.76 7.71
C TYR A 52 -13.52 0.19 6.65
N TYR A 53 -12.64 1.00 6.08
CA TYR A 53 -12.89 1.65 4.80
C TYR A 53 -11.97 1.05 3.74
N GLN A 54 -12.40 1.12 2.48
CA GLN A 54 -11.62 0.65 1.34
C GLN A 54 -10.89 1.82 0.69
N ARG A 55 -9.64 1.57 0.29
CA ARG A 55 -8.88 2.49 -0.55
C ARG A 55 -7.93 1.75 -1.48
N ASN A 56 -7.41 2.47 -2.47
CA ASN A 56 -6.34 1.97 -3.33
C ASN A 56 -5.00 2.60 -2.90
N LEU A 57 -3.92 1.85 -3.01
CA LEU A 57 -2.57 2.30 -2.70
C LEU A 57 -1.61 1.86 -3.81
N ASP A 58 -0.96 2.82 -4.45
CA ASP A 58 0.02 2.55 -5.48
C ASP A 58 1.38 2.28 -4.82
N THR A 59 1.89 1.08 -5.01
CA THR A 59 3.18 0.65 -4.44
C THR A 59 4.19 0.38 -5.55
N GLN A 60 5.45 0.19 -5.18
CA GLN A 60 6.49 -0.27 -6.11
C GLN A 60 6.18 -1.66 -6.74
N TYR A 61 5.28 -2.43 -6.12
CA TYR A 61 4.81 -3.74 -6.60
C TYR A 61 3.49 -3.63 -7.39
N GLY A 62 3.10 -2.41 -7.76
CA GLY A 62 1.86 -2.10 -8.45
C GLY A 62 0.76 -1.60 -7.53
N ARG A 63 -0.40 -1.34 -8.14
CA ARG A 63 -1.59 -0.79 -7.49
C ARG A 63 -2.30 -1.85 -6.65
N ILE A 64 -2.29 -1.69 -5.34
CA ILE A 64 -3.07 -2.52 -4.42
C ILE A 64 -4.50 -2.00 -4.40
N GLU A 65 -5.42 -2.81 -4.90
CA GLU A 65 -6.84 -2.47 -4.96
C GLU A 65 -7.60 -2.97 -3.73
N GLY A 66 -8.55 -2.14 -3.27
CA GLY A 66 -9.48 -2.50 -2.19
C GLY A 66 -8.76 -2.88 -0.89
N LEU A 67 -7.72 -2.13 -0.54
CA LEU A 67 -7.02 -2.24 0.74
C LEU A 67 -7.99 -1.89 1.87
N LEU A 68 -8.16 -2.80 2.82
CA LEU A 68 -9.04 -2.62 3.98
C LEU A 68 -8.28 -1.94 5.11
N VAL A 69 -8.54 -0.65 5.32
CA VAL A 69 -7.93 0.10 6.41
C VAL A 69 -8.90 0.14 7.59
N PRO A 70 -8.48 -0.34 8.78
CA PRO A 70 -9.33 -0.31 9.95
C PRO A 70 -9.52 1.12 10.45
N ARG A 71 -10.64 1.36 11.12
CA ARG A 71 -10.94 2.64 11.75
C ARG A 71 -11.60 2.43 13.10
N ASP A 72 -11.43 3.39 13.97
CA ASP A 72 -12.11 3.50 15.25
C ASP A 72 -13.40 4.33 15.12
N ARG A 73 -14.16 4.42 16.20
CA ARG A 73 -15.46 5.10 16.23
C ARG A 73 -15.29 6.61 16.28
N ASN A 74 -14.24 7.09 16.95
CA ASN A 74 -13.97 8.51 17.11
C ASN A 74 -13.19 9.09 15.92
N GLY A 75 -12.59 8.25 15.08
CA GLY A 75 -11.79 8.66 13.93
C GLY A 75 -10.40 9.15 14.30
N GLU A 76 -9.89 8.71 15.44
CA GLU A 76 -8.60 9.11 16.01
C GLU A 76 -7.45 8.17 15.59
N PHE A 77 -7.78 6.96 15.14
CA PHE A 77 -6.77 6.00 14.69
C PHE A 77 -6.15 6.43 13.36
N GLN A 78 -4.82 6.50 13.34
CA GLN A 78 -4.03 6.70 12.14
C GLN A 78 -2.92 5.64 12.07
N THR A 79 -2.88 4.89 10.97
CA THR A 79 -1.79 3.92 10.72
C THR A 79 -0.47 4.63 10.46
N GLN A 80 0.64 3.99 10.87
CA GLN A 80 1.99 4.49 10.65
C GLN A 80 2.53 4.15 9.25
N LEU A 81 1.88 3.23 8.53
CA LEU A 81 2.34 2.77 7.21
C LEU A 81 2.29 3.86 6.13
N PHE A 82 1.39 4.84 6.27
CA PHE A 82 1.20 5.91 5.30
C PHE A 82 0.45 7.09 5.93
N ALA A 83 0.65 8.29 5.38
CA ALA A 83 -0.06 9.48 5.80
C ALA A 83 -1.53 9.49 5.31
N PRO A 84 -2.42 10.30 5.93
CA PRO A 84 -3.77 10.53 5.44
C PRO A 84 -3.73 11.02 4.00
N TYR A 85 -4.63 10.50 3.17
CA TYR A 85 -4.73 10.80 1.73
C TYR A 85 -3.52 10.43 0.87
N GLN A 86 -2.45 9.84 1.44
CA GLN A 86 -1.32 9.34 0.65
C GLN A 86 -1.76 8.20 -0.27
N ARG A 87 -1.56 8.39 -1.58
CA ARG A 87 -1.95 7.44 -2.64
C ARG A 87 -0.80 6.61 -3.19
N HIS A 88 0.43 7.12 -3.10
CA HIS A 88 1.63 6.46 -3.61
C HIS A 88 2.60 6.19 -2.47
N THR A 89 3.26 5.03 -2.47
CA THR A 89 4.44 4.83 -1.64
C THR A 89 5.57 5.68 -2.24
N GLY A 90 6.42 6.31 -1.43
CA GLY A 90 7.38 7.35 -1.85
C GLY A 90 8.41 7.00 -2.96
N TRP A 91 8.32 5.79 -3.54
CA TRP A 91 9.20 5.26 -4.56
C TRP A 91 9.13 6.07 -5.86
N LEU A 92 7.94 6.58 -6.21
CA LEU A 92 7.70 7.31 -7.45
C LEU A 92 8.43 8.65 -7.41
N GLU A 93 8.32 9.35 -6.28
CA GLU A 93 8.97 10.62 -6.02
C GLU A 93 10.50 10.45 -6.07
N GLU A 94 11.03 9.39 -5.46
CA GLU A 94 12.46 9.10 -5.50
C GLU A 94 12.94 8.78 -6.93
N ALA A 95 12.15 8.03 -7.71
CA ALA A 95 12.44 7.73 -9.10
C ALA A 95 12.46 9.01 -9.97
N VAL A 96 11.46 9.89 -9.81
CA VAL A 96 11.40 11.19 -10.51
C VAL A 96 12.64 12.03 -10.19
N ILE A 97 13.03 12.13 -8.92
CA ILE A 97 14.22 12.88 -8.49
C ILE A 97 15.48 12.31 -9.15
N LYS A 98 15.67 10.98 -9.11
CA LYS A 98 16.84 10.33 -9.74
C LYS A 98 16.88 10.53 -11.24
N MET A 99 15.73 10.47 -11.93
CA MET A 99 15.67 10.69 -13.38
C MET A 99 16.03 12.12 -13.75
N TYR A 100 15.52 13.09 -12.98
CA TYR A 100 15.85 14.49 -13.17
C TYR A 100 17.34 14.78 -12.90
N GLN A 101 17.88 14.22 -11.81
CA GLN A 101 19.32 14.30 -11.51
C GLN A 101 20.20 13.69 -12.60
N SER A 102 19.68 12.68 -13.30
CA SER A 102 20.37 12.04 -14.43
C SER A 102 20.26 12.83 -15.74
N GLY A 103 19.62 14.00 -15.73
CA GLY A 103 19.52 14.90 -16.87
C GLY A 103 18.32 14.65 -17.80
N MET A 104 17.36 13.79 -17.42
CA MET A 104 16.12 13.64 -18.19
C MET A 104 15.22 14.88 -18.04
N SER A 105 14.62 15.33 -19.14
CA SER A 105 13.64 16.40 -19.11
C SER A 105 12.34 15.96 -18.45
N THR A 106 11.58 16.90 -17.89
CA THR A 106 10.26 16.62 -17.29
C THR A 106 9.28 15.96 -18.27
N ARG A 107 9.42 16.26 -19.57
CA ARG A 107 8.61 15.64 -20.64
C ARG A 107 9.01 14.19 -20.92
N GLU A 108 10.30 13.86 -20.82
CA GLU A 108 10.78 12.48 -20.96
C GLU A 108 10.38 11.65 -19.73
N ILE A 109 10.54 12.22 -18.54
CA ILE A 109 10.12 11.59 -17.28
C ILE A 109 8.62 11.27 -17.32
N GLY A 110 7.78 12.23 -17.72
CA GLY A 110 6.33 12.02 -17.84
C GLY A 110 5.89 11.08 -18.96
N LYS A 111 6.78 10.66 -19.87
CA LYS A 111 6.50 9.58 -20.84
C LYS A 111 6.93 8.21 -20.34
N PHE A 112 7.91 8.18 -19.43
CA PHE A 112 8.47 6.95 -18.88
C PHE A 112 7.59 6.38 -17.77
N ILE A 113 7.04 7.27 -16.94
CA ILE A 113 6.09 6.97 -15.85
C ILE A 113 4.67 6.86 -16.43
#